data_AF-M0M9N1-F1
#
_entry.id   AF-M0M9N1-F1
#
_cell.length_a   1.000
_cell.length_b   1.000
_cell.length_c   1.000
_cell.angle_alpha   90.00
_cell.angle_beta   90.00
_cell.angle_gamma   90.00
#
_symmetry.space_group_name_H-M   'P 1'
#
loop_
_entity.id
_entity.type
_entity.pdbx_description
1 polymer ?
#
loop_
_entity_poly.entity_id
_entity_poly.type
_entity_poly.pdbx_seq_one_letter_code
_entity_poly.pdbx_strand_id
1 'polypeptide(L)'
;MTEKQTTLTGEIQTRLVNQRNTDAYDVDIGRADGGTSHMMNTEIGEPGWLGNPYPVSDYSREESIANYREDFLARVDQDEAFREAVEDLRGRTLACWCKPKPCHGDVILEYLRE
;
A
#
# COMPACT_ATOMS: atom_id res chain seq x y z
N MET A 1 -22.32 6.23 -5.15
CA MET A 1 -22.68 4.84 -4.86
C MET A 1 -21.56 3.99 -5.42
N THR A 2 -20.58 3.62 -4.61
CA THR A 2 -19.43 2.81 -5.05
C THR A 2 -19.79 1.35 -4.84
N GLU A 3 -20.02 0.64 -5.95
CA GLU A 3 -20.31 -0.78 -5.96
C GLU A 3 -19.09 -1.54 -5.42
N LYS A 4 -19.25 -2.14 -4.24
CA LYS A 4 -18.25 -3.05 -3.70
C LYS A 4 -18.28 -4.34 -4.53
N GLN A 5 -17.19 -4.63 -5.22
CA GLN A 5 -17.06 -5.85 -6.03
C GLN A 5 -16.86 -7.07 -5.13
N THR A 6 -17.90 -7.88 -5.00
CA THR A 6 -17.92 -9.14 -4.23
C THR A 6 -17.52 -10.31 -5.13
N THR A 7 -16.66 -11.22 -4.65
CA THR A 7 -16.46 -12.53 -5.28
C THR A 7 -17.62 -13.47 -4.95
N LEU A 8 -17.77 -14.57 -5.68
CA LEU A 8 -18.87 -15.56 -5.54
C LEU A 8 -18.96 -16.24 -4.15
N THR A 9 -18.08 -15.91 -3.20
CA THR A 9 -18.11 -16.32 -1.78
C THR A 9 -18.52 -15.21 -0.81
N GLY A 10 -18.82 -14.00 -1.26
CA GLY A 10 -19.33 -12.93 -0.38
C GLY A 10 -18.26 -12.11 0.36
N GLU A 11 -16.98 -12.51 0.32
CA GLU A 11 -15.92 -11.82 1.07
C GLU A 11 -15.35 -10.64 0.28
N ILE A 12 -15.40 -9.45 0.89
CA ILE A 12 -14.80 -8.24 0.32
C ILE A 12 -13.29 -8.32 0.56
N GLN A 13 -12.54 -8.68 -0.48
CA GLN A 13 -11.08 -8.75 -0.40
C GLN A 13 -10.42 -7.45 -0.82
N THR A 14 -9.40 -7.03 -0.08
CA THR A 14 -8.49 -5.96 -0.52
C THR A 14 -7.83 -6.38 -1.83
N ARG A 15 -7.73 -5.43 -2.77
CA ARG A 15 -7.10 -5.65 -4.07
C ARG A 15 -5.98 -4.64 -4.30
N LEU A 16 -5.05 -5.00 -5.18
CA LEU A 16 -3.95 -4.15 -5.58
C LEU A 16 -3.89 -4.05 -7.10
N VAL A 17 -4.00 -2.83 -7.62
CA VAL A 17 -4.10 -2.53 -9.05
C VAL A 17 -2.98 -1.60 -9.50
N ASN A 18 -2.74 -1.55 -10.82
CA ASN A 18 -1.85 -0.54 -11.40
C ASN A 18 -2.62 0.77 -11.57
N GLN A 19 -2.15 1.83 -10.92
CA GLN A 19 -2.73 3.19 -10.96
C GLN A 19 -2.90 3.77 -12.38
N ARG A 20 -2.03 3.44 -13.34
CA ARG A 20 -2.05 3.96 -14.72
C ARG A 20 -2.92 3.14 -15.68
N ASN A 21 -3.26 1.91 -15.32
CA ASN A 21 -3.96 0.98 -16.21
C ASN A 21 -5.37 0.62 -15.69
N THR A 22 -5.93 1.43 -14.79
CA THR A 22 -7.26 1.21 -14.21
C THR A 22 -7.96 2.53 -13.91
N ASP A 23 -9.28 2.57 -14.11
CA ASP A 23 -10.09 3.78 -13.94
C ASP A 23 -10.67 3.92 -12.51
N ALA A 24 -10.51 2.92 -11.62
CA ALA A 24 -11.04 2.99 -10.25
C ALA A 24 -10.14 2.31 -9.21
N TYR A 25 -9.75 3.09 -8.19
CA TYR A 25 -9.13 2.62 -6.95
C TYR A 25 -9.62 3.50 -5.80
N ASP A 26 -9.52 2.99 -4.57
CA ASP A 26 -9.93 3.71 -3.36
C ASP A 26 -8.78 4.51 -2.76
N VAL A 27 -7.56 3.94 -2.76
CA VAL A 27 -6.38 4.50 -2.09
C VAL A 27 -5.15 4.37 -2.97
N ASP A 28 -4.46 5.48 -3.25
CA ASP A 28 -3.10 5.46 -3.80
C ASP A 28 -2.10 5.24 -2.67
N ILE A 29 -1.29 4.18 -2.78
CA ILE A 29 -0.27 3.82 -1.78
C ILE A 29 1.14 4.24 -2.23
N GLY A 30 1.26 4.96 -3.34
CA GLY A 30 2.51 5.48 -3.85
C GLY A 30 3.12 6.59 -2.97
N ARG A 31 4.34 6.99 -3.31
CA ARG A 31 4.94 8.22 -2.78
C ARG A 31 4.24 9.44 -3.37
N ALA A 32 4.22 10.55 -2.62
CA ALA A 32 3.68 11.84 -3.07
C ALA A 32 4.77 12.92 -3.15
N ASP A 33 4.37 14.16 -3.43
CA ASP A 33 5.25 15.35 -3.45
C ASP A 33 6.54 15.15 -4.26
N GLY A 34 6.38 14.75 -5.52
CA GLY A 34 7.52 14.48 -6.41
C GLY A 34 8.35 13.26 -6.01
N GLY A 35 7.82 12.40 -5.13
CA GLY A 35 8.49 11.19 -4.64
C GLY A 35 9.23 11.38 -3.31
N THR A 36 9.00 12.49 -2.60
CA THR A 36 9.64 12.79 -1.31
C THR A 36 8.81 12.36 -0.11
N SER A 37 7.48 12.35 -0.23
CA SER A 37 6.57 11.91 0.83
C SER A 37 6.35 10.41 0.79
N HIS A 38 6.63 9.75 1.92
CA HIS A 38 6.61 8.30 2.12
C HIS A 38 6.22 7.97 3.58
N MET A 39 6.06 6.69 3.92
CA MET A 39 5.54 6.29 5.22
C MET A 39 6.32 6.89 6.41
N MET A 40 7.64 7.05 6.32
CA MET A 40 8.45 7.57 7.44
C MET A 40 8.39 9.09 7.67
N ASN A 41 7.74 9.87 6.81
CA ASN A 41 7.73 11.34 6.92
C ASN A 41 6.38 11.98 6.62
N THR A 42 5.32 11.18 6.49
CA THR A 42 3.99 11.64 6.10
C THR A 42 2.98 11.21 7.15
N GLU A 43 2.12 12.15 7.56
CA GLU A 43 1.02 11.89 8.49
C GLU A 43 0.03 10.88 7.90
N ILE A 44 -0.58 10.06 8.76
CA ILE A 44 -1.54 9.02 8.35
C ILE A 44 -2.71 9.64 7.61
N GLY A 45 -3.05 9.09 6.43
CA GLY A 45 -4.14 9.55 5.59
C GLY A 45 -3.75 10.61 4.55
N GLU A 46 -2.59 11.26 4.71
CA GLU A 46 -2.08 12.23 3.75
C GLU A 46 -1.35 11.55 2.57
N PRO A 47 -1.34 12.14 1.36
CA PRO A 47 -0.66 11.55 0.21
C PRO A 47 0.79 11.14 0.52
N GLY A 48 1.12 9.86 0.34
CA GLY A 48 2.46 9.33 0.63
C GLY A 48 2.60 8.55 1.93
N TRP A 49 1.59 8.53 2.81
CA TRP A 49 1.67 7.85 4.11
C TRP A 49 1.91 6.33 4.08
N LEU A 50 1.71 5.69 2.92
CA LEU A 50 2.06 4.28 2.63
C LEU A 50 3.16 4.12 1.58
N GLY A 51 3.74 5.23 1.13
CA GLY A 51 4.78 5.24 0.11
C GLY A 51 6.04 4.54 0.61
N ASN A 52 6.67 3.74 -0.25
CA ASN A 52 7.92 3.08 0.07
C ASN A 52 9.09 4.09 0.13
N PRO A 53 9.82 4.22 1.26
CA PRO A 53 10.94 5.15 1.39
C PRO A 53 12.20 4.72 0.62
N TYR A 54 12.23 3.50 0.06
CA TYR A 54 13.36 2.93 -0.67
C TYR A 54 13.08 2.94 -2.18
N PRO A 55 13.44 4.00 -2.94
CA PRO A 55 13.17 4.07 -4.37
C PRO A 55 14.04 3.09 -5.17
N VAL A 56 13.46 2.50 -6.21
CA VAL A 56 14.18 1.58 -7.12
C VAL A 56 15.25 2.26 -7.99
N SER A 57 15.45 3.58 -7.86
CA SER A 57 16.61 4.28 -8.42
C SER A 57 17.88 4.03 -7.60
N ASP A 58 17.71 3.74 -6.32
CA ASP A 58 18.79 3.66 -5.33
C ASP A 58 18.96 2.23 -4.80
N TYR A 59 17.92 1.40 -4.92
CA TYR A 59 17.87 0.01 -4.48
C TYR A 59 17.42 -0.92 -5.62
N SER A 60 17.81 -2.19 -5.60
CA SER A 60 17.13 -3.19 -6.42
C SER A 60 15.66 -3.31 -5.99
N ARG A 61 14.81 -3.92 -6.84
CA ARG A 61 13.40 -4.09 -6.51
C ARG A 61 13.22 -5.00 -5.29
N GLU A 62 14.02 -6.05 -5.23
CA GLU A 62 14.05 -7.02 -4.14
C GLU A 62 14.45 -6.34 -2.83
N GLU A 63 15.55 -5.58 -2.81
CA GLU A 63 15.99 -4.82 -1.62
C GLU A 63 14.97 -3.75 -1.21
N SER A 64 14.43 -3.00 -2.18
CA SER A 64 13.40 -1.97 -1.95
C SER A 64 12.16 -2.55 -1.26
N ILE A 65 11.72 -3.74 -1.65
CA ILE A 65 10.56 -4.41 -1.05
C ILE A 65 10.92 -5.04 0.30
N ALA A 66 12.12 -5.62 0.44
CA ALA A 66 12.59 -6.22 1.68
C ALA A 66 12.72 -5.18 2.80
N ASN A 67 13.40 -4.06 2.52
CA ASN A 67 13.54 -2.97 3.49
C ASN A 67 12.18 -2.36 3.83
N TYR A 68 11.30 -2.17 2.84
CA TYR A 68 9.93 -1.71 3.11
C TYR A 68 9.18 -2.65 4.04
N ARG A 69 9.29 -3.97 3.82
CA ARG A 69 8.62 -4.98 4.66
C ARG A 69 9.08 -4.88 6.10
N GLU A 70 10.38 -4.82 6.33
CA GLU A 70 10.96 -4.73 7.68
C GLU A 70 10.39 -3.51 8.42
N ASP A 71 10.51 -2.34 7.81
CA ASP A 71 10.06 -1.08 8.39
C ASP A 71 8.54 -0.99 8.56
N PHE A 72 7.78 -1.50 7.58
CA PHE A 72 6.31 -1.52 7.63
C PHE A 72 5.81 -2.39 8.77
N LEU A 73 6.34 -3.62 8.91
CA LEU A 73 5.93 -4.54 9.97
C LEU A 73 6.38 -4.03 11.35
N ALA A 74 7.58 -3.46 11.45
CA ALA A 74 8.03 -2.83 12.68
C ALA A 74 7.10 -1.67 13.10
N ARG A 75 6.66 -0.84 12.14
CA ARG A 75 5.73 0.26 12.43
C ARG A 75 4.33 -0.25 12.81
N VAL A 76 3.81 -1.27 12.13
CA VAL A 76 2.53 -1.91 12.51
C VAL A 76 2.57 -2.43 13.95
N ASP A 77 3.70 -3.00 14.39
CA ASP A 77 3.86 -3.49 15.77
C ASP A 77 3.95 -2.35 16.80
N GLN A 78 4.62 -1.25 16.46
CA GLN A 78 4.99 -0.19 17.40
C GLN A 78 4.01 1.00 17.44
N ASP A 79 3.28 1.26 16.37
CA ASP A 79 2.41 2.43 16.18
C ASP A 79 0.96 1.97 16.00
N GLU A 80 0.18 2.03 17.10
CA GLU A 80 -1.23 1.60 17.12
C GLU A 80 -2.10 2.38 16.13
N ALA A 81 -1.88 3.69 15.98
CA ALA A 81 -2.65 4.50 15.04
C ALA A 81 -2.35 4.10 13.59
N PHE A 82 -1.09 3.81 13.27
CA PHE A 82 -0.70 3.30 11.95
C PHE A 82 -1.32 1.93 11.69
N ARG A 83 -1.26 1.02 12.66
CA ARG A 83 -1.88 -0.30 12.56
C ARG A 83 -3.38 -0.20 12.29
N GLU A 84 -4.12 0.58 13.07
CA GLU A 84 -5.57 0.79 12.87
C GLU A 84 -5.88 1.35 11.47
N ALA A 85 -5.12 2.37 11.03
CA ALA A 85 -5.31 2.95 9.71
C ALA A 85 -5.00 1.98 8.56
N VAL A 86 -4.01 1.10 8.72
CA VAL A 86 -3.73 0.02 7.78
C VAL A 86 -4.87 -0.99 7.77
N GLU A 87 -5.36 -1.44 8.93
CA GLU A 87 -6.49 -2.38 9.06
C GLU A 87 -7.77 -1.85 8.38
N ASP A 88 -8.02 -0.54 8.44
CA ASP A 88 -9.14 0.12 7.76
C ASP A 88 -9.10 0.04 6.23
N LEU A 89 -7.97 -0.41 5.66
CA LEU A 89 -7.83 -0.69 4.23
C LEU A 89 -8.46 -2.04 3.83
N ARG A 90 -8.92 -2.88 4.77
CA ARG A 90 -9.58 -4.15 4.43
C ARG A 90 -10.79 -3.93 3.52
N GLY A 91 -10.78 -4.63 2.39
CA GLY A 91 -11.80 -4.54 1.36
C GLY A 91 -11.69 -3.32 0.43
N ARG A 92 -10.62 -2.52 0.54
CA ARG A 92 -10.32 -1.41 -0.39
C ARG A 92 -9.53 -1.88 -1.62
N THR A 93 -9.63 -1.12 -2.69
CA THR A 93 -8.78 -1.24 -3.87
C THR A 93 -7.60 -0.29 -3.75
N LEU A 94 -6.41 -0.83 -3.50
CA LEU A 94 -5.15 -0.10 -3.40
C LEU A 94 -4.52 0.07 -4.80
N ALA A 95 -3.94 1.22 -5.08
CA ALA A 95 -3.27 1.52 -6.34
C ALA A 95 -1.76 1.70 -6.15
N CYS A 96 -0.97 1.02 -6.95
CA CYS A 96 0.48 1.23 -7.00
C CYS A 96 0.97 1.25 -8.45
N TRP A 97 1.79 2.23 -8.80
CA TRP A 97 2.34 2.35 -10.15
C TRP A 97 3.20 1.15 -10.59
N CYS A 98 3.84 0.45 -9.66
CA CYS A 98 4.76 -0.65 -9.96
C CYS A 98 4.10 -1.92 -10.52
N LYS A 99 2.79 -2.13 -10.29
CA LYS A 99 2.09 -3.32 -10.79
C LYS A 99 2.21 -3.42 -12.32
N PRO A 100 2.24 -4.61 -12.93
CA PRO A 100 2.08 -5.95 -12.34
C PRO A 100 3.37 -6.53 -11.71
N LYS A 101 4.49 -5.80 -11.73
CA LYS A 101 5.72 -6.26 -11.07
C LYS A 101 5.53 -6.29 -9.55
N PRO A 102 6.30 -7.12 -8.79
CA PRO A 102 6.30 -7.08 -7.34
C PRO A 102 6.50 -5.65 -6.82
N CYS A 103 5.76 -5.24 -5.80
CA CYS A 103 5.87 -3.91 -5.21
C CYS A 103 5.62 -3.91 -3.71
N HIS A 104 5.80 -2.76 -3.07
CA HIS A 104 5.56 -2.61 -1.62
C HIS A 104 4.09 -2.86 -1.24
N GLY A 105 3.16 -2.58 -2.16
CA GLY A 105 1.75 -2.91 -1.98
C GLY A 105 1.50 -4.41 -1.79
N ASP A 106 2.36 -5.29 -2.31
CA ASP A 106 2.23 -6.73 -2.06
C ASP A 106 2.43 -7.08 -0.58
N VAL A 107 3.30 -6.33 0.12
CA VAL A 107 3.51 -6.48 1.57
C VAL A 107 2.27 -6.06 2.35
N ILE A 108 1.71 -4.89 2.02
CA ILE A 108 0.46 -4.40 2.64
C ILE A 108 -0.66 -5.43 2.42
N LEU A 109 -0.75 -5.96 1.20
CA LEU A 109 -1.79 -6.91 0.83
C LEU A 109 -1.63 -8.26 1.53
N GLU A 110 -0.40 -8.72 1.75
CA GLU A 110 -0.10 -9.91 2.55
C GLU A 110 -0.56 -9.72 4.00
N TYR A 111 -0.18 -8.60 4.63
CA TYR A 111 -0.61 -8.24 5.97
C TYR A 111 -2.15 -8.21 6.12
N LEU A 112 -2.86 -7.60 5.16
CA LEU A 112 -4.33 -7.50 5.21
C LEU A 112 -5.08 -8.79 4.88
N ARG A 113 -4.37 -9.87 4.53
CA ARG A 113 -4.95 -11.19 4.21
C ARG A 113 -4.67 -12.25 5.26
N GLU A 114 -3.76 -11.96 6.18
CA GLU A 114 -3.63 -12.68 7.45
C GLU A 114 -4.83 -12.36 8.36
#